data_AF-A0A848F198-F1
#
_entry.id   AF-A0A848F198-F1
#
_cell.length_a   1.000
_cell.length_b   1.000
_cell.length_c   1.000
_cell.angle_alpha   90.00
_cell.angle_beta   90.00
_cell.angle_gamma   90.00
#
_symmetry.space_group_name_H-M   'P 1'
#
loop_
_entity.id
_entity.type
_entity.pdbx_description
1 polymer ?
#
loop_
_entity_poly.entity_id
_entity_poly.type
_entity_poly.pdbx_seq_one_letter_code
_entity_poly.pdbx_strand_id
1 'polypeptide(L)'
;GSKPGTYGAGLLQLIDSQNWRNDSDLEQVYTAWGGFAYGRGLDGAAASEDMRHQYRRIAVAAKNTDTREHDIADSDDYFQYHGGMVAAVRALTGKAPAAYIGDNTRPDSVRTRTLSEETTRVFRARVVNPRWLEAMRRHGYKGAFEMAATVDYLFGYDATANVMADWMYEQLTNSYVL
;
A
#
# COMPACT_ATOMS: atom_id res chain seq x y z
N GLY A 1 8.48 -6.99 12.41
CA GLY A 1 9.08 -7.35 11.11
C GLY A 1 8.66 -8.76 10.75
N SER A 2 9.03 -9.27 9.57
CA SER A 2 8.65 -10.63 9.16
C SER A 2 9.17 -11.68 10.14
N LYS A 3 8.49 -12.83 10.25
CA LYS A 3 8.97 -13.98 11.03
C LYS A 3 10.41 -14.37 10.64
N PRO A 4 11.28 -14.78 11.58
CA PRO A 4 12.61 -15.26 11.25
C PRO A 4 12.60 -16.35 10.18
N GLY A 5 13.42 -16.15 9.13
CA GLY A 5 13.50 -17.06 7.99
C GLY A 5 12.38 -16.91 6.95
N THR A 6 11.49 -15.92 7.08
CA THR A 6 10.42 -15.62 6.11
C THR A 6 10.43 -14.15 5.67
N TYR A 7 9.64 -13.82 4.65
CA TYR A 7 9.58 -12.47 4.05
C TYR A 7 8.15 -12.08 3.68
N GLY A 8 7.91 -10.78 3.53
CA GLY A 8 6.62 -10.22 3.12
C GLY A 8 5.70 -9.85 4.30
N ALA A 9 4.54 -9.28 3.96
CA ALA A 9 3.52 -8.81 4.89
C ALA A 9 2.18 -9.58 4.80
N GLY A 10 2.04 -10.49 3.83
CA GLY A 10 0.89 -11.39 3.70
C GLY A 10 -0.37 -10.77 3.08
N LEU A 11 -0.41 -9.45 2.92
CA LEU A 11 -1.62 -8.77 2.45
C LEU A 11 -1.86 -8.93 0.95
N LEU A 12 -0.83 -9.05 0.11
CA LEU A 12 -1.05 -9.36 -1.31
C LEU A 12 -1.77 -10.70 -1.46
N GLN A 13 -1.28 -11.75 -0.78
CA GLN A 13 -1.91 -13.07 -0.81
C GLN A 13 -3.35 -13.04 -0.28
N LEU A 14 -3.62 -12.21 0.74
CA LEU A 14 -4.97 -12.05 1.27
C LEU A 14 -5.90 -11.39 0.26
N ILE A 15 -5.47 -10.28 -0.36
CA ILE A 15 -6.24 -9.55 -1.38
C ILE A 15 -6.53 -10.46 -2.57
N ASP A 16 -5.52 -11.17 -3.09
CA ASP A 16 -5.65 -12.10 -4.23
C ASP A 16 -6.61 -13.26 -3.93
N SER A 17 -6.57 -13.78 -2.70
CA SER A 17 -7.45 -14.88 -2.29
C SER A 17 -8.92 -14.46 -2.12
N GLN A 18 -9.17 -13.15 -2.00
CA GLN A 18 -10.49 -12.55 -1.73
C GLN A 18 -11.19 -13.09 -0.46
N ASN A 19 -10.47 -13.80 0.41
CA ASN A 19 -11.01 -14.41 1.62
C ASN A 19 -10.85 -13.50 2.84
N TRP A 20 -11.43 -12.30 2.76
CA TRP A 20 -11.44 -11.29 3.80
C TRP A 20 -12.70 -10.44 3.69
N ARG A 21 -13.09 -9.75 4.76
CA ARG A 21 -14.29 -8.91 4.76
C ARG A 21 -14.10 -7.55 5.42
N ASN A 22 -13.24 -7.46 6.43
CA ASN A 22 -13.17 -6.26 7.26
C ASN A 22 -11.75 -6.02 7.82
N ASP A 23 -11.58 -4.86 8.47
CA ASP A 23 -10.31 -4.43 9.05
C ASP A 23 -9.68 -5.44 10.02
N SER A 24 -10.48 -6.25 10.73
CA SER A 24 -9.97 -7.28 11.61
C SER A 24 -9.25 -8.39 10.85
N ASP A 25 -9.71 -8.74 9.65
CA ASP A 25 -9.07 -9.79 8.83
C ASP A 25 -7.72 -9.26 8.30
N LEU A 26 -7.69 -7.99 7.87
CA LEU A 26 -6.48 -7.30 7.43
C LEU A 26 -5.45 -7.20 8.57
N GLU A 27 -5.88 -6.77 9.77
CA GLU A 27 -5.02 -6.71 10.96
C GLU A 27 -4.47 -8.08 11.33
N GLN A 28 -5.30 -9.12 11.30
CA GLN A 28 -4.90 -10.45 11.71
C GLN A 28 -3.80 -11.00 10.80
N VAL A 29 -3.94 -10.85 9.48
CA VAL A 29 -2.91 -11.29 8.53
C VAL A 29 -1.65 -10.44 8.67
N TYR A 30 -1.78 -9.11 8.70
CA TYR A 30 -0.63 -8.23 8.86
C TYR A 30 0.16 -8.52 10.15
N THR A 31 -0.54 -8.79 11.26
CA THR A 31 0.06 -9.20 12.54
C THR A 31 0.65 -10.60 12.48
N ALA A 32 0.01 -11.56 11.81
CA ALA A 32 0.54 -12.92 11.67
C ALA A 32 1.87 -12.95 10.90
N TRP A 33 2.04 -12.07 9.92
CA TRP A 33 3.27 -11.97 9.13
C TRP A 33 4.30 -11.02 9.75
N GLY A 34 3.88 -9.93 10.39
CA GLY A 34 4.74 -8.84 10.86
C GLY A 34 4.95 -8.74 12.37
N GLY A 35 4.24 -9.54 13.17
CA GLY A 35 4.19 -9.50 14.64
C GLY A 35 5.42 -10.06 15.37
N PHE A 36 6.62 -9.86 14.81
CA PHE A 36 7.89 -10.32 15.37
C PHE A 36 8.81 -9.14 15.68
N ALA A 37 9.35 -9.11 16.90
CA ALA A 37 10.19 -8.01 17.39
C ALA A 37 11.67 -8.29 17.13
N TYR A 38 12.37 -7.29 16.61
CA TYR A 38 13.81 -7.33 16.34
C TYR A 38 14.52 -6.24 17.13
N GLY A 39 15.74 -6.53 17.58
CA GLY A 39 16.52 -5.66 18.45
C GLY A 39 17.48 -6.48 19.31
N ARG A 40 18.26 -5.80 20.16
CA ARG A 40 19.22 -6.45 21.06
C ARG A 40 18.49 -7.47 21.95
N GLY A 41 18.82 -8.74 21.82
CA GLY A 41 18.25 -9.83 22.62
C GLY A 41 16.83 -10.25 22.24
N LEU A 42 16.30 -9.82 21.09
CA LEU A 42 14.96 -10.20 20.62
C LEU A 42 14.99 -11.19 19.46
N ASP A 43 15.92 -11.00 18.50
CA ASP A 43 16.19 -11.91 17.38
C ASP A 43 14.94 -12.43 16.63
N GLY A 44 13.90 -11.60 16.53
CA GLY A 44 12.65 -11.94 15.84
C GLY A 44 11.68 -12.78 16.68
N ALA A 45 11.71 -12.66 18.01
CA ALA A 45 10.73 -13.27 18.90
C ALA A 45 9.30 -12.81 18.57
N ALA A 46 8.32 -13.72 18.69
CA ALA A 46 6.91 -13.38 18.51
C ALA A 46 6.47 -12.35 19.56
N ALA A 47 5.86 -11.26 19.11
CA ALA A 47 5.56 -10.09 19.92
C ALA A 47 4.28 -9.39 19.46
N SER A 48 3.27 -10.15 19.05
CA SER A 48 2.02 -9.61 18.49
C SER A 48 1.27 -8.69 19.46
N GLU A 49 1.27 -9.00 20.75
CA GLU A 49 0.63 -8.15 21.77
C GLU A 49 1.37 -6.82 21.95
N ASP A 50 2.71 -6.86 22.02
CA ASP A 50 3.54 -5.66 22.08
C ASP A 50 3.35 -4.81 20.82
N MET A 51 3.34 -5.44 19.64
CA MET A 51 3.08 -4.75 18.38
C MET A 51 1.73 -4.03 18.41
N ARG A 52 0.64 -4.73 18.79
CA ARG A 52 -0.70 -4.13 18.91
C ARG A 52 -0.73 -2.99 19.93
N HIS A 53 -0.04 -3.15 21.06
CA HIS A 53 0.07 -2.11 22.06
C HIS A 53 0.77 -0.85 21.50
N GLN A 54 1.87 -1.01 20.75
CA GLN A 54 2.53 0.13 20.10
C GLN A 54 1.70 0.73 18.96
N TYR A 55 1.06 -0.10 18.14
CA TYR A 55 0.27 0.35 16.98
C TYR A 55 -0.92 1.22 17.38
N ARG A 56 -1.55 0.95 18.54
CA ARG A 56 -2.60 1.83 19.08
C ARG A 56 -2.15 3.28 19.33
N ARG A 57 -0.85 3.55 19.40
CA ARG A 57 -0.28 4.89 19.62
C ARG A 57 0.15 5.59 18.33
N ILE A 58 0.09 4.92 17.18
CA ILE A 58 0.53 5.50 15.91
C ILE A 58 -0.45 6.62 15.52
N ALA A 59 0.02 7.86 15.55
CA ALA A 59 -0.72 9.01 15.04
C ALA A 59 -0.53 9.21 13.52
N VAL A 60 0.64 8.80 13.01
CA VAL A 60 1.05 8.93 11.61
C VAL A 60 1.65 7.63 11.12
N ALA A 61 1.07 7.04 10.08
CA ALA A 61 1.68 5.98 9.28
C ALA A 61 2.40 6.60 8.07
N ALA A 62 3.70 6.38 7.96
CA ALA A 62 4.53 7.00 6.92
C ALA A 62 5.26 5.96 6.07
N LYS A 63 5.37 6.22 4.77
CA LYS A 63 6.24 5.49 3.84
C LYS A 63 6.96 6.47 2.93
N ASN A 64 8.24 6.22 2.67
CA ASN A 64 9.02 7.05 1.76
C ASN A 64 8.98 6.49 0.33
N THR A 65 9.02 7.40 -0.66
CA THR A 65 9.25 7.13 -2.08
C THR A 65 10.57 7.79 -2.51
N ASP A 66 11.56 6.95 -2.78
CA ASP A 66 12.97 7.30 -3.03
C ASP A 66 13.40 7.09 -4.49
N THR A 67 12.60 6.40 -5.28
CA THR A 67 12.78 6.12 -6.72
C THR A 67 11.67 6.77 -7.56
N ARG A 68 11.97 7.05 -8.83
CA ARG A 68 10.99 7.56 -9.82
C ARG A 68 10.66 6.54 -10.90
N GLU A 69 11.35 5.41 -10.91
CA GLU A 69 11.23 4.33 -11.87
C GLU A 69 9.90 3.58 -11.74
N HIS A 70 9.30 3.60 -10.55
CA HIS A 70 7.95 3.14 -10.26
C HIS A 70 7.29 4.05 -9.22
N ASP A 71 5.97 3.96 -9.07
CA ASP A 71 5.21 4.69 -8.05
C ASP A 71 4.42 3.76 -7.11
N ILE A 72 3.65 4.36 -6.18
CA ILE A 72 2.92 3.63 -5.13
C ILE A 72 1.82 2.70 -5.65
N ALA A 73 1.47 2.80 -6.93
CA ALA A 73 0.49 1.96 -7.61
C ALA A 73 1.13 1.15 -8.75
N ASP A 74 2.45 0.96 -8.73
CA ASP A 74 3.21 0.07 -9.63
C ASP A 74 3.87 -1.11 -8.87
N SER A 75 3.76 -1.15 -7.54
CA SER A 75 4.27 -2.23 -6.70
C SER A 75 3.33 -2.50 -5.53
N ASP A 76 3.05 -3.78 -5.28
CA ASP A 76 2.18 -4.22 -4.19
C ASP A 76 2.73 -3.88 -2.80
N ASP A 77 4.06 -3.81 -2.65
CA ASP A 77 4.71 -3.58 -1.36
C ASP A 77 4.21 -2.29 -0.68
N TYR A 78 3.87 -1.25 -1.44
CA TYR A 78 3.40 0.00 -0.84
C TYR A 78 2.08 -0.20 -0.09
N PHE A 79 1.06 -0.82 -0.72
CA PHE A 79 -0.20 -1.05 -0.02
C PHE A 79 -0.04 -2.11 1.08
N GLN A 80 0.81 -3.12 0.87
CA GLN A 80 1.04 -4.17 1.84
C GLN A 80 1.63 -3.62 3.15
N TYR A 81 2.66 -2.77 3.08
CA TYR A 81 3.31 -2.22 4.27
C TYR A 81 2.65 -0.94 4.78
N HIS A 82 2.46 0.06 3.92
CA HIS A 82 1.91 1.34 4.35
C HIS A 82 0.41 1.24 4.59
N GLY A 83 -0.33 0.70 3.61
CA GLY A 83 -1.75 0.43 3.75
C GLY A 83 -2.03 -0.56 4.89
N GLY A 84 -1.26 -1.66 4.97
CA GLY A 84 -1.38 -2.62 6.06
C GLY A 84 -1.21 -2.01 7.45
N MET A 85 -0.25 -1.10 7.64
CA MET A 85 -0.10 -0.35 8.89
C MET A 85 -1.33 0.53 9.17
N VAL A 86 -1.84 1.25 8.17
CA VAL A 86 -3.06 2.08 8.31
C VAL A 86 -4.26 1.23 8.73
N ALA A 87 -4.48 0.10 8.06
CA ALA A 87 -5.56 -0.84 8.35
C ALA A 87 -5.43 -1.45 9.75
N ALA A 88 -4.24 -1.89 10.16
CA ALA A 88 -3.99 -2.46 11.47
C ALA A 88 -4.28 -1.45 12.60
N VAL A 89 -3.84 -0.20 12.46
CA VAL A 89 -4.15 0.86 13.43
C VAL A 89 -5.65 1.14 13.48
N ARG A 90 -6.32 1.20 12.31
CA ARG A 90 -7.77 1.40 12.21
C ARG A 90 -8.54 0.27 12.91
N ALA A 91 -8.16 -0.99 12.69
CA ALA A 91 -8.76 -2.14 13.35
C ALA A 91 -8.61 -2.08 14.88
N LEU A 92 -7.44 -1.67 15.38
CA LEU A 92 -7.11 -1.67 16.82
C LEU A 92 -7.71 -0.50 17.59
N THR A 93 -8.05 0.60 16.91
CA THR A 93 -8.46 1.86 17.55
C THR A 93 -9.83 2.37 17.10
N GLY A 94 -10.39 1.80 16.04
CA GLY A 94 -11.61 2.29 15.38
C GLY A 94 -11.39 3.55 14.52
N LYS A 95 -10.16 4.07 14.41
CA LYS A 95 -9.85 5.28 13.63
C LYS A 95 -8.55 5.12 12.86
N ALA A 96 -8.55 5.51 11.58
CA ALA A 96 -7.32 5.55 10.80
C ALA A 96 -6.34 6.62 11.32
N PRO A 97 -5.03 6.33 11.37
CA PRO A 97 -4.01 7.36 11.60
C PRO A 97 -3.93 8.29 10.38
N ALA A 98 -3.25 9.43 10.52
CA ALA A 98 -2.86 10.19 9.34
C ALA A 98 -1.88 9.35 8.51
N ALA A 99 -2.03 9.34 7.18
CA ALA A 99 -1.16 8.61 6.27
C ALA A 99 -0.36 9.59 5.41
N TYR A 100 0.97 9.55 5.50
CA TYR A 100 1.86 10.44 4.75
C TYR A 100 2.85 9.67 3.87
N ILE A 101 3.19 10.28 2.74
CA ILE A 101 4.29 9.87 1.87
C ILE A 101 5.42 10.89 1.97
N GLY A 102 6.62 10.41 2.32
CA GLY A 102 7.85 11.18 2.27
C GLY A 102 8.51 11.02 0.90
N ASP A 103 8.48 12.06 0.09
CA ASP A 103 9.08 12.08 -1.25
C ASP A 103 10.53 12.56 -1.16
N ASN A 104 11.46 11.60 -1.19
CA ASN A 104 12.90 11.82 -1.10
C ASN A 104 13.65 11.42 -2.38
N THR A 105 12.96 11.24 -3.51
CA THR A 105 13.63 10.97 -4.81
C THR A 105 14.53 12.12 -5.27
N ARG A 106 14.33 13.30 -4.68
CA ARG A 106 15.14 14.50 -4.88
C ARG A 106 15.69 14.91 -3.51
N PRO A 107 16.90 14.45 -3.15
CA PRO A 107 17.46 14.71 -1.83
C PRO A 107 17.63 16.21 -1.51
N ASP A 108 17.75 17.05 -2.54
CA ASP A 108 17.83 18.51 -2.47
C ASP A 108 16.48 19.20 -2.24
N SER A 109 15.36 18.48 -2.37
CA SER A 109 14.00 19.01 -2.32
C SER A 109 13.02 17.98 -1.74
N VAL A 110 13.30 17.47 -0.55
CA VAL A 110 12.44 16.54 0.17
C VAL A 110 11.08 17.18 0.46
N ARG A 111 9.99 16.45 0.19
CA ARG A 111 8.61 16.92 0.40
C ARG A 111 7.79 15.86 1.11
N THR A 112 6.79 16.29 1.86
CA THR A 112 5.81 15.39 2.47
C THR A 112 4.43 15.76 1.95
N ARG A 113 3.62 14.74 1.66
CA ARG A 113 2.21 14.89 1.26
C ARG A 113 1.38 13.78 1.88
N THR A 114 0.08 13.99 2.00
CA THR A 114 -0.85 12.92 2.39
C THR A 114 -0.82 11.79 1.38
N LEU A 115 -1.17 10.59 1.84
CA LEU A 115 -1.36 9.44 0.97
C LEU A 115 -2.41 9.73 -0.11
N SER A 116 -3.53 10.37 0.24
CA SER A 116 -4.58 10.76 -0.71
C SER A 116 -4.07 11.72 -1.80
N GLU A 117 -3.25 12.71 -1.44
CA GLU A 117 -2.60 13.59 -2.41
C GLU A 117 -1.64 12.83 -3.34
N GLU A 118 -0.85 11.89 -2.81
CA GLU A 118 0.03 11.07 -3.66
C GLU A 118 -0.74 10.14 -4.58
N THR A 119 -1.77 9.45 -4.08
CA THR A 119 -2.63 8.59 -4.90
C THR A 119 -3.28 9.40 -6.02
N THR A 120 -3.84 10.57 -5.73
CA THR A 120 -4.45 11.44 -6.76
C THR A 120 -3.39 11.95 -7.76
N ARG A 121 -2.19 12.29 -7.27
CA ARG A 121 -1.08 12.75 -8.11
C ARG A 121 -0.64 11.64 -9.07
N VAL A 122 -0.40 10.43 -8.58
CA VAL A 122 -0.05 9.25 -9.36
C VAL A 122 -1.17 8.90 -10.35
N PHE A 123 -2.42 8.93 -9.89
CA PHE A 123 -3.58 8.63 -10.73
C PHE A 123 -3.61 9.53 -11.98
N ARG A 124 -3.47 10.84 -11.79
CA ARG A 124 -3.48 11.80 -12.90
C ARG A 124 -2.20 11.78 -13.72
N ALA A 125 -1.03 11.67 -13.08
CA ALA A 125 0.25 11.80 -13.75
C ALA A 125 0.64 10.55 -14.54
N ARG A 126 0.17 9.36 -14.15
CA ARG A 126 0.60 8.08 -14.69
C ARG A 126 -0.56 7.14 -15.02
N VAL A 127 -1.41 6.78 -14.05
CA VAL A 127 -2.48 5.77 -14.22
C VAL A 127 -3.38 6.08 -15.42
N VAL A 128 -4.07 7.22 -15.42
CA VAL A 128 -4.97 7.62 -16.53
C VAL A 128 -4.30 8.58 -17.51
N ASN A 129 -2.96 8.68 -17.50
CA ASN A 129 -2.25 9.53 -18.43
C ASN A 129 -2.22 8.87 -19.81
N PRO A 130 -2.80 9.48 -20.87
CA PRO A 130 -2.83 8.89 -22.20
C PRO A 130 -1.43 8.58 -22.75
N ARG A 131 -0.41 9.34 -22.38
CA ARG A 131 0.98 9.07 -22.79
C ARG A 131 1.52 7.76 -22.20
N TRP A 132 1.17 7.44 -20.95
CA TRP A 132 1.57 6.20 -20.30
C TRP A 132 0.75 5.01 -20.86
N LEU A 133 -0.56 5.19 -21.03
CA LEU A 133 -1.44 4.17 -21.61
C LEU A 133 -1.00 3.78 -23.03
N GLU A 134 -0.73 4.78 -23.88
CA GLU A 134 -0.17 4.54 -25.23
C GLU A 134 1.20 3.87 -25.17
N ALA A 135 2.03 4.20 -24.17
CA ALA A 135 3.30 3.53 -23.98
C ALA A 135 3.13 2.05 -23.65
N MET A 136 2.27 1.70 -22.70
CA MET A 136 1.98 0.32 -22.35
C MET A 136 1.45 -0.48 -23.54
N ARG A 137 0.54 0.11 -24.35
CA ARG A 137 0.00 -0.54 -25.56
C ARG A 137 1.07 -0.95 -26.58
N ARG A 138 2.23 -0.28 -26.63
CA ARG A 138 3.35 -0.67 -27.51
C ARG A 138 4.09 -1.92 -27.05
N HIS A 139 3.84 -2.40 -25.84
CA HIS A 139 4.50 -3.56 -25.24
C HIS A 139 3.58 -4.79 -25.10
N GLY A 140 2.45 -4.81 -25.82
CA GLY A 140 1.58 -5.98 -25.94
C GLY A 140 1.18 -6.58 -24.59
N TYR A 141 1.42 -7.88 -24.43
CA TYR A 141 1.06 -8.63 -23.21
C TYR A 141 1.61 -8.00 -21.92
N LYS A 142 2.89 -7.62 -21.88
CA LYS A 142 3.48 -7.07 -20.65
C LYS A 142 2.94 -5.68 -20.35
N GLY A 143 2.66 -4.87 -21.37
CA GLY A 143 2.00 -3.59 -21.18
C GLY A 143 0.59 -3.72 -20.61
N ALA A 144 -0.19 -4.67 -21.12
CA ALA A 144 -1.51 -4.99 -20.56
C ALA A 144 -1.41 -5.52 -19.11
N PHE A 145 -0.37 -6.30 -18.80
CA PHE A 145 -0.09 -6.73 -17.43
C PHE A 145 0.13 -5.54 -16.49
N GLU A 146 0.95 -4.54 -16.85
CA GLU A 146 1.18 -3.37 -15.98
C GLU A 146 -0.11 -2.57 -15.73
N MET A 147 -0.97 -2.47 -16.77
CA MET A 147 -2.28 -1.86 -16.62
C MET A 147 -3.16 -2.63 -15.64
N ALA A 148 -3.24 -3.96 -15.76
CA ALA A 148 -4.01 -4.79 -14.82
C ALA A 148 -3.45 -4.72 -13.39
N ALA A 149 -2.13 -4.86 -13.22
CA ALA A 149 -1.47 -4.79 -11.92
C ALA A 149 -1.69 -3.45 -11.21
N THR A 150 -1.71 -2.34 -11.96
CA THR A 150 -2.07 -1.02 -11.41
C THR A 150 -3.46 -1.03 -10.77
N VAL A 151 -4.44 -1.69 -11.38
CA VAL A 151 -5.80 -1.80 -10.82
C VAL A 151 -5.76 -2.57 -9.51
N ASP A 152 -5.06 -3.71 -9.47
CA ASP A 152 -4.93 -4.54 -8.27
C ASP A 152 -4.25 -3.78 -7.12
N TYR A 153 -3.21 -3.00 -7.42
CA TYR A 153 -2.48 -2.24 -6.40
C TYR A 153 -3.27 -1.03 -5.88
N LEU A 154 -4.00 -0.32 -6.76
CA LEU A 154 -4.94 0.72 -6.35
C LEU A 154 -6.05 0.14 -5.46
N PHE A 155 -6.59 -1.03 -5.82
CA PHE A 155 -7.58 -1.73 -5.02
C PHE A 155 -7.02 -2.17 -3.66
N GLY A 156 -5.82 -2.74 -3.62
CA GLY A 156 -5.16 -3.13 -2.37
C GLY A 156 -4.93 -1.94 -1.44
N TYR A 157 -4.56 -0.78 -1.99
CA TYR A 157 -4.42 0.45 -1.22
C TYR A 157 -5.76 1.03 -0.76
N ASP A 158 -6.82 0.88 -1.57
CA ASP A 158 -8.16 1.31 -1.20
C ASP A 158 -8.74 0.45 -0.08
N ALA A 159 -8.65 -0.88 -0.21
CA ALA A 159 -9.04 -1.84 0.81
C ALA A 159 -8.37 -1.57 2.17
N THR A 160 -7.10 -1.14 2.14
CA THR A 160 -6.30 -0.95 3.36
C THR A 160 -6.34 0.48 3.91
N ALA A 161 -6.49 1.50 3.06
CA ALA A 161 -6.35 2.91 3.47
C ALA A 161 -7.42 3.87 2.89
N ASN A 162 -8.43 3.37 2.18
CA ASN A 162 -9.54 4.13 1.60
C ASN A 162 -9.06 5.32 0.75
N VAL A 163 -8.20 5.06 -0.23
CA VAL A 163 -7.53 6.10 -1.04
C VAL A 163 -8.25 6.42 -2.34
N MET A 164 -9.17 5.57 -2.80
CA MET A 164 -9.89 5.76 -4.06
C MET A 164 -11.24 6.44 -3.82
N ALA A 165 -11.56 7.41 -4.67
CA ALA A 165 -12.89 8.01 -4.75
C ALA A 165 -13.65 7.43 -5.94
N ASP A 166 -14.99 7.47 -5.92
CA ASP A 166 -15.85 6.92 -6.98
C ASP A 166 -15.47 7.41 -8.39
N TRP A 167 -15.20 8.71 -8.55
CA TRP A 167 -14.78 9.27 -9.84
C TRP A 167 -13.47 8.67 -10.37
N MET A 168 -12.59 8.20 -9.48
CA MET A 168 -11.34 7.52 -9.87
C MET A 168 -11.65 6.12 -10.40
N TYR A 169 -12.53 5.37 -9.74
CA TYR A 169 -12.99 4.08 -10.25
C TYR A 169 -13.75 4.21 -11.58
N GLU A 170 -14.60 5.21 -11.74
CA GLU A 170 -15.28 5.51 -13.00
C GLU A 170 -14.28 5.79 -14.13
N GLN A 171 -13.30 6.67 -13.90
CA GLN A 171 -12.28 6.98 -14.90
C GLN A 171 -11.37 5.80 -15.21
N LEU A 172 -11.00 5.01 -14.20
CA LEU A 172 -10.18 3.82 -14.37
C LEU A 172 -10.92 2.80 -15.27
N THR A 173 -12.20 2.54 -14.98
CA THR A 173 -13.05 1.64 -15.76
C THR A 173 -13.18 2.10 -17.22
N ASN A 174 -13.48 3.39 -17.44
CA ASN A 174 -13.61 3.97 -18.77
C ASN A 174 -12.29 3.97 -19.57
N SER A 175 -11.13 4.06 -18.89
CA SER A 175 -9.84 4.18 -19.57
C SER A 175 -9.19 2.82 -19.88
N TYR A 176 -9.48 1.80 -19.08
CA TYR A 176 -8.77 0.52 -19.10
C TYR A 176 -9.59 -0.62 -19.71
N VAL A 177 -10.94 -0.58 -19.59
CA VAL A 177 -11.79 -1.74 -19.88
C VAL A 177 -12.82 -1.46 -20.98
N LEU A 178 -13.49 -0.31 -20.93
CA LEU A 178 -14.55 0.07 -21.88
C LEU A 178 -13.97 0.71 -23.16
#